data_AF-A0A7S1D9J4-F1
#
_entry.id   AF-A0A7S1D9J4-F1
#
_cell.length_a   1.000
_cell.length_b   1.000
_cell.length_c   1.000
_cell.angle_alpha   90.00
_cell.angle_beta   90.00
_cell.angle_gamma   90.00
#
_symmetry.space_group_name_H-M   'P 1'
#
loop_
_entity.id
_entity.type
_entity.pdbx_description
1 polymer ?
#
loop_
_entity_poly.entity_id
_entity_poly.type
_entity_poly.pdbx_seq_one_letter_code
_entity_poly.pdbx_strand_id
1 'polypeptide(L)'
;VVNDVRLEYKWAPLATDQVSKLRDFRTKDNAGQRRPDLIVIGGGTMDRLHVWATDEDQESHRVTVQKLARELEFSSAPTIWCSPTTINTPALGNDEKRNQMDEKAVAEIRKMYGELEVESSASFVLDGPSYSRSRVGESFDGLSYPSSVYDAAIQIIANSFDWLLPGDEESQEESSFDPPGTGTLSNPFLGMMMGCFSLIGLFFFDGYFGFSYLSSLLVKNSDQGRRQQRGISAVVPTDLYEEAYIPYHLRLKLPSTKTKSTSLEREKRPQAFDSIDRNTLQDSDILSLLGNIALPRSSLSHRK
;
A
#
# COMPACT_ATOMS: atom_id res chain seq x y z
N VAL A 1 9.54 24.92 -18.93
CA VAL A 1 9.57 25.84 -17.77
C VAL A 1 9.58 24.95 -16.54
N VAL A 2 10.59 25.04 -15.68
CA VAL A 2 10.52 24.34 -14.39
C VAL A 2 9.50 25.12 -13.57
N ASN A 3 8.34 24.52 -13.31
CA ASN A 3 7.29 25.15 -12.50
C ASN A 3 7.87 25.43 -11.11
N ASP A 4 8.03 26.70 -10.77
CA ASP A 4 8.58 27.14 -9.49
C ASP A 4 7.54 26.94 -8.40
N VAL A 5 7.75 25.93 -7.53
CA VAL A 5 6.89 25.65 -6.38
C VAL A 5 7.34 26.51 -5.22
N ARG A 6 6.51 27.49 -4.83
CA ARG A 6 6.80 28.36 -3.70
C ARG A 6 6.01 27.92 -2.47
N LEU A 7 6.72 27.37 -1.49
CA LEU A 7 6.17 27.04 -0.16
C LEU A 7 6.33 28.23 0.79
N GLU A 8 5.26 28.63 1.47
CA GLU A 8 5.31 29.63 2.53
C GLU A 8 4.79 29.04 3.85
N TYR A 9 5.63 29.04 4.87
CA TYR A 9 5.26 28.59 6.21
C TYR A 9 4.77 29.75 7.07
N LYS A 10 3.63 29.57 7.74
CA LYS A 10 3.09 30.49 8.74
C LYS A 10 2.86 29.77 10.05
N TRP A 11 3.51 30.24 11.11
CA TRP A 11 3.25 29.75 12.45
C TRP A 11 1.90 30.29 12.97
N ALA A 12 0.98 29.39 13.28
CA ALA A 12 -0.35 29.67 13.83
C ALA A 12 -0.77 28.51 14.75
N PRO A 13 -0.20 28.42 15.96
CA PRO A 13 -0.38 27.27 16.85
C PRO A 13 -1.80 27.13 17.41
N LEU A 14 -2.55 28.22 17.51
CA LEU A 14 -3.90 28.23 18.06
C LEU A 14 -4.95 28.55 17.00
N ALA A 15 -6.18 28.10 17.21
CA ALA A 15 -7.31 28.38 16.33
C ALA A 15 -7.53 29.91 16.14
N THR A 16 -7.27 30.73 17.16
CA THR A 16 -7.33 32.19 17.05
C THR A 16 -6.32 32.75 16.05
N ASP A 17 -5.11 32.20 16.02
CA ASP A 17 -4.05 32.61 15.11
C ASP A 17 -4.39 32.19 13.68
N GLN A 18 -4.93 30.97 13.53
CA GLN A 18 -5.38 30.42 12.26
C GLN A 18 -6.47 31.28 11.62
N VAL A 19 -7.49 31.67 12.40
CA VAL A 19 -8.53 32.61 11.96
C VAL A 19 -7.92 33.94 11.50
N SER A 20 -6.95 34.48 12.24
CA SER A 20 -6.28 35.72 11.84
C SER A 20 -5.54 35.56 10.51
N LYS A 21 -4.84 34.44 10.28
CA LYS A 21 -4.10 34.19 9.03
C LYS A 21 -5.01 33.99 7.83
N LEU A 22 -6.11 33.25 7.98
CA LEU A 22 -7.09 33.07 6.90
C LEU A 22 -7.73 34.41 6.51
N ARG A 23 -8.06 35.25 7.51
CA ARG A 23 -8.57 36.60 7.26
C ARG A 23 -7.55 37.50 6.55
N ASP A 24 -6.27 37.39 6.90
CA ASP A 24 -5.19 38.09 6.23
C ASP A 24 -5.09 37.66 4.75
N PHE A 25 -5.25 36.38 4.44
CA PHE A 25 -5.26 35.90 3.05
C PHE A 25 -6.45 36.47 2.28
N ARG A 26 -7.66 36.42 2.85
CA ARG A 26 -8.86 36.99 2.22
C ARG A 26 -8.74 38.49 1.94
N THR A 27 -8.16 39.26 2.87
CA THR A 27 -7.99 40.70 2.69
C THR A 27 -6.92 41.05 1.65
N LYS A 28 -5.84 40.26 1.58
CA LYS A 28 -4.79 40.41 0.57
C LYS A 28 -5.25 40.02 -0.83
N ASP A 29 -6.09 38.99 -0.94
CA ASP A 29 -6.71 38.59 -2.20
C ASP A 29 -7.55 39.74 -2.78
N ASN A 30 -8.37 40.38 -1.94
CA ASN A 30 -9.12 41.59 -2.31
C ASN A 30 -8.24 42.77 -2.71
N ALA A 31 -6.97 42.80 -2.29
CA ALA A 31 -6.00 43.85 -2.62
C ALA A 31 -5.16 43.51 -3.86
N GLY A 32 -5.45 42.41 -4.57
CA GLY A 32 -4.75 41.99 -5.78
C GLY A 32 -3.33 41.45 -5.52
N GLN A 33 -3.02 41.03 -4.28
CA GLN A 33 -1.77 40.34 -3.99
C GLN A 33 -1.85 38.87 -4.44
N ARG A 34 -0.69 38.26 -4.71
CA ARG A 34 -0.61 36.86 -5.11
C ARG A 34 -1.26 35.96 -4.04
N ARG A 35 -2.33 35.26 -4.45
CA ARG A 35 -3.05 34.28 -3.61
C ARG A 35 -2.29 32.94 -3.59
N PRO A 36 -2.40 32.16 -2.50
CA PRO A 36 -1.97 30.77 -2.50
C PRO A 36 -2.88 29.93 -3.40
N ASP A 37 -2.31 28.94 -4.09
CA ASP A 37 -3.08 27.98 -4.90
C ASP A 37 -3.65 26.83 -4.04
N LEU A 38 -3.08 26.61 -2.86
CA LEU A 38 -3.48 25.61 -1.88
C LEU A 38 -3.09 26.09 -0.47
N ILE A 39 -3.95 25.86 0.51
CA ILE A 39 -3.67 26.14 1.92
C ILE A 39 -3.71 24.82 2.70
N VAL A 40 -2.62 24.47 3.37
CA VAL A 40 -2.57 23.35 4.31
C VAL A 40 -2.56 23.89 5.73
N ILE A 41 -3.52 23.47 6.54
CA ILE A 41 -3.74 23.97 7.89
C ILE A 41 -4.09 22.82 8.82
N GLY A 42 -3.64 22.87 10.07
CA GLY A 42 -3.98 21.86 11.08
C GLY A 42 -3.89 22.47 12.47
N GLY A 43 -4.72 21.98 13.39
CA GLY A 43 -4.86 22.55 14.74
C GLY A 43 -5.52 21.57 15.70
N GLY A 44 -5.75 22.00 16.94
CA GLY A 44 -6.43 21.23 17.99
C GLY A 44 -5.51 20.72 19.08
N THR A 45 -4.30 20.25 18.75
CA THR A 45 -3.36 19.69 19.75
C THR A 45 -2.87 20.76 20.73
N MET A 46 -2.42 21.91 20.24
CA MET A 46 -1.97 23.02 21.09
C MET A 46 -3.12 23.77 21.73
N ASP A 47 -4.29 23.81 21.06
CA ASP A 47 -5.51 24.38 21.63
C ASP A 47 -5.92 23.65 22.91
N ARG A 48 -5.81 22.32 22.92
CA ARG A 48 -6.10 21.51 24.10
C ARG A 48 -5.19 21.82 25.29
N LEU A 49 -3.92 22.10 25.01
CA LEU A 49 -2.90 22.39 26.02
C LEU A 49 -3.06 23.79 26.61
N HIS A 50 -3.39 24.78 25.79
CA HIS A 50 -3.27 26.18 26.18
C HIS A 50 -4.60 26.92 26.38
N VAL A 51 -5.71 26.41 25.84
CA VAL A 51 -6.99 27.14 25.76
C VAL A 51 -8.15 26.33 26.38
N TRP A 52 -7.83 25.33 27.22
CA TRP A 52 -8.82 24.36 27.71
C TRP A 52 -8.74 24.15 29.22
N ALA A 53 -8.54 25.23 29.98
CA ALA A 53 -8.37 25.19 31.44
C ALA A 53 -9.72 25.29 32.18
N THR A 54 -10.60 26.21 31.78
CA THR A 54 -11.90 26.46 32.42
C THR A 54 -13.07 26.23 31.46
N ASP A 55 -14.29 26.10 31.99
CA ASP A 55 -15.49 25.96 31.15
C ASP A 55 -15.72 27.21 30.27
N GLU A 56 -15.34 28.39 30.76
CA GLU A 56 -15.40 29.65 30.01
C GLU A 56 -14.39 29.65 28.85
N ASP A 57 -13.18 29.14 29.07
CA ASP A 57 -12.18 28.98 28.01
C ASP A 57 -12.65 28.01 26.93
N GLN A 58 -13.27 26.91 27.34
CA GLN A 58 -13.82 25.90 26.41
C GLN A 58 -14.90 26.50 25.52
N GLU A 59 -15.81 27.29 26.08
CA GLU A 59 -16.88 27.93 25.31
C GLU A 59 -16.32 29.02 24.37
N SER A 60 -15.39 29.84 24.86
CA SER A 60 -14.67 30.81 24.04
C SER A 60 -13.91 30.15 22.89
N HIS A 61 -13.31 28.98 23.14
CA HIS A 61 -12.63 28.21 22.12
C HIS A 61 -13.62 27.66 21.09
N ARG A 62 -14.77 27.10 21.50
CA ARG A 62 -15.82 26.65 20.57
C ARG A 62 -16.27 27.77 19.62
N VAL A 63 -16.49 28.98 20.14
CA VAL A 63 -16.82 30.16 19.32
C VAL A 63 -15.70 30.48 18.33
N THR A 64 -14.44 30.30 18.74
CA THR A 64 -13.29 30.50 17.85
C THR A 64 -13.22 29.45 16.76
N VAL A 65 -13.49 28.19 17.07
CA VAL A 65 -13.51 27.08 16.10
C VAL A 65 -14.65 27.27 15.09
N GLN A 66 -15.82 27.76 15.51
CA GLN A 66 -16.89 28.13 14.58
C GLN A 66 -16.47 29.26 13.63
N LYS A 67 -15.70 30.25 14.11
CA LYS A 67 -15.13 31.29 13.24
C LYS A 67 -14.11 30.71 12.27
N LEU A 68 -13.31 29.73 12.71
CA LEU A 68 -12.35 29.03 11.87
C LEU A 68 -13.06 28.29 10.73
N ALA A 69 -14.11 27.52 11.04
CA ALA A 69 -14.92 26.84 10.03
C ALA A 69 -15.44 27.82 8.96
N ARG A 70 -16.01 28.95 9.38
CA ARG A 70 -16.46 30.00 8.44
C ARG A 70 -15.34 30.56 7.58
N GLU A 71 -14.17 30.85 8.16
CA GLU A 71 -13.05 31.38 7.40
C GLU A 71 -12.46 30.34 6.42
N LEU A 72 -12.56 29.04 6.72
CA LEU A 72 -12.24 27.97 5.77
C LEU A 72 -13.25 27.92 4.61
N GLU A 73 -14.55 28.00 4.92
CA GLU A 73 -15.63 28.02 3.92
C GLU A 73 -15.50 29.23 2.97
N PHE A 74 -15.10 30.39 3.50
CA PHE A 74 -14.87 31.61 2.70
C PHE A 74 -13.49 31.68 2.05
N SER A 75 -12.65 30.65 2.18
CA SER A 75 -11.33 30.64 1.55
C SER A 75 -11.47 30.59 0.03
N SER A 76 -10.77 31.48 -0.67
CA SER A 76 -10.74 31.48 -2.14
C SER A 76 -9.82 30.39 -2.73
N ALA A 77 -8.91 29.86 -1.91
CA ALA A 77 -8.04 28.74 -2.25
C ALA A 77 -8.56 27.44 -1.61
N PRO A 78 -8.42 26.29 -2.30
CA PRO A 78 -8.65 24.98 -1.71
C PRO A 78 -7.88 24.81 -0.39
N THR A 79 -8.54 24.23 0.61
CA THR A 79 -7.99 24.04 1.95
C THR A 79 -7.87 22.57 2.30
N ILE A 80 -6.72 22.18 2.87
CA ILE A 80 -6.50 20.88 3.48
C ILE A 80 -6.48 21.06 4.99
N TRP A 81 -7.45 20.45 5.69
CA TRP A 81 -7.47 20.38 7.14
C TRP A 81 -6.77 19.11 7.63
N CYS A 82 -5.71 19.28 8.40
CA CYS A 82 -4.96 18.20 9.05
C CYS A 82 -5.47 18.03 10.48
N SER A 83 -6.20 16.95 10.74
CA SER A 83 -6.64 16.64 12.11
C SER A 83 -5.46 16.12 12.95
N PRO A 84 -5.45 16.36 14.28
CA PRO A 84 -4.41 15.86 15.18
C PRO A 84 -4.16 14.36 15.03
N THR A 85 -2.89 13.96 14.95
CA THR A 85 -2.51 12.55 15.03
C THR A 85 -2.86 11.95 16.39
N THR A 86 -2.87 10.62 16.46
CA THR A 86 -2.97 9.88 17.73
C THR A 86 -1.83 10.29 18.67
N ILE A 87 -2.13 10.43 19.95
CA ILE A 87 -1.17 10.83 20.98
C ILE A 87 -0.66 9.60 21.72
N ASN A 88 0.67 9.47 21.81
CA ASN A 88 1.27 8.47 22.70
C ASN A 88 1.34 9.02 24.13
N THR A 89 0.22 8.92 24.85
CA THR A 89 0.06 9.51 26.20
C THR A 89 1.19 9.10 27.17
N PRO A 90 1.61 7.82 27.25
CA PRO A 90 2.74 7.42 28.09
C PRO A 90 4.08 8.08 27.75
N ALA A 91 4.29 8.52 26.50
CA ALA A 91 5.53 9.12 26.03
C ALA A 91 5.58 10.65 26.21
N LEU A 92 4.48 11.29 26.61
CA LEU A 92 4.47 12.72 26.93
C LEU A 92 5.39 13.00 28.13
N GLY A 93 6.29 13.98 27.98
CA GLY A 93 7.41 14.18 28.90
C GLY A 93 7.06 14.72 30.30
N ASN A 94 5.89 15.33 30.51
CA ASN A 94 5.49 15.93 31.79
C ASN A 94 4.04 15.59 32.18
N ASP A 95 3.75 15.63 33.47
CA ASP A 95 2.42 15.30 34.01
C ASP A 95 1.33 16.27 33.54
N GLU A 96 1.69 17.54 33.33
CA GLU A 96 0.78 18.54 32.78
C GLU A 96 0.27 18.14 31.39
N LYS A 97 1.18 17.81 30.45
CA LYS A 97 0.74 17.35 29.12
C LYS A 97 0.02 16.01 29.20
N ARG A 98 0.45 15.10 30.08
CA ARG A 98 -0.26 13.81 30.27
C ARG A 98 -1.70 13.99 30.75
N ASN A 99 -1.95 14.99 31.60
CA ASN A 99 -3.29 15.25 32.13
C ASN A 99 -4.15 16.09 31.18
N GLN A 100 -3.55 17.01 30.42
CA GLN A 100 -4.29 17.94 29.56
C GLN A 100 -4.44 17.44 28.13
N MET A 101 -3.44 16.73 27.61
CA MET A 101 -3.37 16.27 26.21
C MET A 101 -3.26 14.75 26.12
N ASP A 102 -3.91 13.98 27.00
CA ASP A 102 -4.02 12.55 26.74
C ASP A 102 -4.78 12.29 25.42
N GLU A 103 -4.63 11.08 24.88
CA GLU A 103 -5.28 10.69 23.63
C GLU A 103 -6.80 10.85 23.70
N LYS A 104 -7.40 10.66 24.89
CA LYS A 104 -8.83 10.85 25.10
C LYS A 104 -9.21 12.31 24.94
N ALA A 105 -8.50 13.23 25.59
CA ALA A 105 -8.70 14.67 25.50
C ALA A 105 -8.50 15.19 24.08
N VAL A 106 -7.48 14.71 23.35
CA VAL A 106 -7.26 15.12 21.96
C VAL A 106 -8.30 14.50 21.02
N ALA A 107 -8.81 13.30 21.32
CA ALA A 107 -9.95 12.73 20.58
C ALA A 107 -11.23 13.54 20.76
N GLU A 108 -11.49 14.10 21.95
CA GLU A 108 -12.61 15.01 22.19
C GLU A 108 -12.47 16.30 21.37
N ILE A 109 -11.26 16.83 21.20
CA ILE A 109 -11.00 17.97 20.31
C ILE A 109 -11.26 17.61 18.85
N ARG A 110 -10.75 16.47 18.37
CA ARG A 110 -11.04 16.00 17.01
C ARG A 110 -12.54 15.93 16.75
N LYS A 111 -13.28 15.32 17.69
CA LYS A 111 -14.73 15.23 17.62
C LYS A 111 -15.39 16.60 17.57
N MET A 112 -14.97 17.53 18.42
CA MET A 112 -15.51 18.89 18.47
C MET A 112 -15.25 19.67 17.17
N TYR A 113 -14.08 19.53 16.55
CA TYR A 113 -13.79 20.14 15.26
C TYR A 113 -14.68 19.58 14.13
N GLY A 114 -14.97 18.29 14.15
CA GLY A 114 -15.96 17.68 13.26
C GLY A 114 -17.40 18.17 13.52
N GLU A 115 -17.81 18.26 14.78
CA GLU A 115 -19.14 18.77 15.19
C GLU A 115 -19.35 20.25 14.85
N LEU A 116 -18.28 21.05 14.86
CA LEU A 116 -18.29 22.47 14.52
C LEU A 116 -17.93 22.73 13.05
N GLU A 117 -18.08 21.71 12.20
CA GLU A 117 -18.02 21.82 10.74
C GLU A 117 -16.66 22.28 10.18
N VAL A 118 -15.57 22.21 10.94
CA VAL A 118 -14.23 22.53 10.43
C VAL A 118 -13.84 21.56 9.33
N GLU A 119 -14.09 20.27 9.56
CA GLU A 119 -13.78 19.20 8.61
C GLU A 119 -14.62 19.31 7.33
N SER A 120 -15.91 19.68 7.44
CA SER A 120 -16.78 19.87 6.27
C SER A 120 -16.56 21.17 5.52
N SER A 121 -15.98 22.19 6.18
CA SER A 121 -15.61 23.47 5.55
C SER A 121 -14.30 23.39 4.77
N ALA A 122 -13.50 22.33 4.99
CA ALA A 122 -12.27 22.11 4.27
C ALA A 122 -12.52 21.39 2.93
N SER A 123 -11.69 21.67 1.92
CA SER A 123 -11.77 20.99 0.62
C SER A 123 -11.30 19.52 0.71
N PHE A 124 -10.40 19.23 1.64
CA PHE A 124 -9.93 17.88 1.93
C PHE A 124 -9.53 17.76 3.41
N VAL A 125 -9.78 16.60 4.01
CA VAL A 125 -9.42 16.33 5.41
C VAL A 125 -8.38 15.23 5.46
N LEU A 126 -7.20 15.56 5.97
CA LEU A 126 -6.19 14.57 6.34
C LEU A 126 -6.48 14.10 7.78
N ASP A 127 -7.11 12.93 7.91
CA ASP A 127 -7.43 12.33 9.20
C ASP A 127 -6.16 11.78 9.88
N GLY A 128 -5.61 12.50 10.86
CA GLY A 128 -4.42 12.14 11.64
C GLY A 128 -4.42 10.68 12.13
N PRO A 129 -5.45 10.24 12.87
CA PRO A 129 -5.58 8.87 13.39
C PRO A 129 -5.53 7.78 12.32
N SER A 130 -5.98 8.04 11.08
CA SER A 130 -6.02 7.03 10.02
C SER A 130 -4.63 6.45 9.70
N TYR A 131 -3.57 7.25 9.79
CA TYR A 131 -2.19 6.85 9.48
C TYR A 131 -1.28 6.76 10.70
N SER A 132 -1.71 7.24 11.87
CA SER A 132 -0.89 7.26 13.09
C SER A 132 -1.28 6.22 14.15
N ARG A 133 -2.53 5.75 14.18
CA ARG A 133 -3.08 4.94 15.29
C ARG A 133 -2.35 3.60 15.48
N SER A 134 -2.03 2.90 14.40
CA SER A 134 -1.31 1.61 14.46
C SER A 134 0.17 1.75 14.81
N ARG A 135 0.71 2.99 14.76
CA ARG A 135 2.13 3.30 14.96
C ARG A 135 2.37 4.22 16.16
N VAL A 136 1.40 4.33 17.07
CA VAL A 136 1.48 5.21 18.25
C VAL A 136 2.73 4.96 19.09
N GLY A 137 3.17 3.71 19.22
CA GLY A 137 4.38 3.35 19.97
C GLY A 137 5.69 3.87 19.37
N GLU A 138 5.67 4.38 18.14
CA GLU A 138 6.84 4.96 17.48
C GLU A 138 7.01 6.46 17.78
N SER A 139 6.02 7.10 18.40
CA SER A 139 6.12 8.48 18.86
C SER A 139 6.90 8.56 20.18
N PHE A 140 8.11 9.13 20.13
CA PHE A 140 9.04 9.15 21.26
C PHE A 140 8.71 10.22 22.31
N ASP A 141 8.16 11.36 21.90
CA ASP A 141 7.81 12.50 22.76
C ASP A 141 6.29 12.62 23.03
N GLY A 142 5.51 11.67 22.50
CA GLY A 142 4.06 11.66 22.59
C GLY A 142 3.32 12.36 21.45
N LEU A 143 4.02 13.15 20.62
CA LEU A 143 3.43 14.04 19.61
C LEU A 143 4.02 13.86 18.23
N SER A 144 5.35 13.84 18.15
CA SER A 144 6.13 13.72 16.94
C SER A 144 6.24 12.27 16.52
N TYR A 145 6.17 12.02 15.22
CA TYR A 145 6.28 10.69 14.63
C TYR A 145 7.56 10.56 13.80
N PRO A 146 8.05 9.34 13.51
CA PRO A 146 9.17 9.15 12.59
C PRO A 146 8.78 9.49 11.16
N SER A 147 9.78 9.79 10.32
CA SER A 147 9.60 10.21 8.91
C SER A 147 8.65 9.33 8.12
N SER A 148 8.72 8.01 8.27
CA SER A 148 7.84 7.08 7.55
C SER A 148 6.32 7.28 7.78
N VAL A 149 5.92 7.89 8.91
CA VAL A 149 4.51 8.24 9.17
C VAL A 149 4.15 9.55 8.47
N TYR A 150 5.07 10.51 8.46
CA TYR A 150 4.91 11.76 7.71
C TYR A 150 4.94 11.51 6.19
N ASP A 151 5.76 10.58 5.70
CA ASP A 151 5.79 10.19 4.28
C ASP A 151 4.42 9.65 3.83
N ALA A 152 3.76 8.85 4.68
CA ALA A 152 2.41 8.37 4.42
C ALA A 152 1.40 9.53 4.37
N ALA A 153 1.46 10.47 5.32
CA ALA A 153 0.60 11.65 5.35
C ALA A 153 0.80 12.53 4.10
N ILE A 154 2.06 12.78 3.72
CA ILE A 154 2.43 13.55 2.54
C ILE A 154 1.96 12.84 1.28
N GLN A 155 2.08 11.51 1.19
CA GLN A 155 1.57 10.76 0.03
C GLN A 155 0.04 10.90 -0.11
N ILE A 156 -0.70 10.86 1.01
CA ILE A 156 -2.16 11.06 1.01
C ILE A 156 -2.50 12.48 0.51
N ILE A 157 -1.78 13.50 1.01
CA ILE A 157 -1.94 14.89 0.56
C ILE A 157 -1.55 15.05 -0.91
N ALA A 158 -0.44 14.46 -1.35
CA ALA A 158 0.03 14.58 -2.73
C ALA A 158 -0.98 13.96 -3.71
N ASN A 159 -1.61 12.85 -3.33
CA ASN A 159 -2.67 12.23 -4.12
C ASN A 159 -3.91 13.14 -4.23
N SER A 160 -4.15 14.04 -3.27
CA SER A 160 -5.28 14.98 -3.35
C SER A 160 -5.02 16.19 -4.22
N PHE A 161 -3.78 16.44 -4.62
CA PHE A 161 -3.45 17.57 -5.50
C PHE A 161 -4.09 17.46 -6.88
N ASP A 162 -4.32 16.25 -7.39
CA ASP A 162 -4.91 16.00 -8.71
C ASP A 162 -6.31 16.62 -8.86
N TRP A 163 -7.06 16.79 -7.77
CA TRP A 163 -8.39 17.40 -7.78
C TRP A 163 -8.49 18.71 -7.00
N LEU A 164 -7.52 19.01 -6.12
CA LEU A 164 -7.51 20.26 -5.35
C LEU A 164 -6.86 21.40 -6.11
N LEU A 165 -5.74 21.15 -6.79
CA LEU A 165 -5.08 22.23 -7.51
C LEU A 165 -5.93 22.58 -8.73
N PRO A 166 -6.12 23.88 -9.02
CA PRO A 166 -6.77 24.28 -10.26
C PRO A 166 -5.95 23.66 -11.41
N GLY A 167 -6.59 22.83 -12.21
CA GLY A 167 -6.01 22.42 -13.48
C GLY A 167 -5.70 23.66 -14.31
N ASP A 168 -4.77 23.56 -15.24
CA ASP A 168 -4.51 24.63 -16.21
C ASP A 168 -5.74 24.82 -17.13
N GLU A 169 -6.85 25.35 -16.61
CA GLU A 169 -8.06 25.64 -17.39
C GLU A 169 -7.82 26.79 -18.38
N GLU A 170 -6.77 27.59 -18.21
CA GLU A 170 -6.27 28.52 -19.25
C GLU A 170 -5.65 27.79 -20.45
N SER A 171 -5.36 26.49 -20.35
CA SER A 171 -5.00 25.65 -21.50
C SER A 171 -6.20 24.87 -22.09
N GLN A 172 -7.40 25.07 -21.54
CA GLN A 172 -8.67 24.60 -22.09
C GLN A 172 -9.31 25.62 -23.06
N GLU A 173 -8.51 26.32 -23.89
CA GLU A 173 -9.00 26.58 -25.25
C GLU A 173 -9.14 25.22 -25.91
N GLU A 174 -10.30 24.57 -25.79
CA GLU A 174 -10.78 23.39 -26.55
C GLU A 174 -9.69 22.66 -27.34
N SER A 175 -8.63 22.19 -26.68
CA SER A 175 -7.71 21.28 -27.32
C SER A 175 -8.49 19.99 -27.29
N SER A 176 -9.20 19.75 -28.41
CA SER A 176 -9.87 18.50 -28.70
C SER A 176 -8.98 17.42 -28.13
N PHE A 177 -9.47 16.70 -27.12
CA PHE A 177 -8.76 15.56 -26.59
C PHE A 177 -8.51 14.63 -27.79
N ASP A 178 -7.34 14.77 -28.39
CA ASP A 178 -6.83 13.88 -29.42
C ASP A 178 -6.18 12.79 -28.58
N PRO A 179 -6.87 11.65 -28.33
CA PRO A 179 -6.23 10.55 -27.65
C PRO A 179 -4.92 10.29 -28.39
N PRO A 180 -3.78 10.13 -27.67
CA PRO A 180 -2.50 9.93 -28.31
C PRO A 180 -2.67 8.82 -29.35
N GLY A 181 -2.49 9.20 -30.62
CA GLY A 181 -2.77 8.32 -31.75
C GLY A 181 -2.17 6.97 -31.46
N THR A 182 -2.98 5.92 -31.55
CA THR A 182 -2.64 4.54 -31.16
C THR A 182 -1.16 4.29 -31.45
N GLY A 183 -0.33 4.20 -30.40
CA GLY A 183 1.13 4.21 -30.54
C GLY A 183 1.61 3.15 -31.52
N THR A 184 2.88 3.20 -31.94
CA THR A 184 3.49 2.23 -32.88
C THR A 184 3.35 0.76 -32.44
N LEU A 185 2.96 0.50 -31.19
CA LEU A 185 2.57 -0.81 -30.64
C LEU A 185 1.18 -1.31 -31.09
N SER A 186 0.35 -0.46 -31.69
CA SER A 186 -0.97 -0.83 -32.23
C SER A 186 -0.89 -1.57 -33.57
N ASN A 187 0.29 -1.66 -34.17
CA ASN A 187 0.49 -2.41 -35.38
C ASN A 187 0.61 -3.91 -35.05
N PRO A 188 -0.42 -4.74 -35.35
CA PRO A 188 -0.41 -6.16 -35.01
C PRO A 188 0.74 -6.92 -35.69
N PHE A 189 1.25 -6.42 -36.83
CA PHE A 189 2.38 -7.02 -37.52
C PHE A 189 3.70 -6.84 -36.75
N LEU A 190 3.87 -5.73 -36.04
CA LEU A 190 5.07 -5.50 -35.21
C LEU A 190 5.08 -6.44 -34.00
N GLY A 191 3.92 -6.63 -33.36
CA GLY A 191 3.75 -7.59 -32.27
C GLY A 191 4.00 -9.03 -32.73
N MET A 192 3.51 -9.40 -33.91
CA MET A 192 3.76 -10.71 -34.51
C MET A 192 5.24 -10.93 -34.82
N MET A 193 5.92 -9.93 -35.38
CA MET A 193 7.35 -10.00 -35.70
C MET A 193 8.20 -10.14 -34.43
N MET A 194 7.90 -9.39 -33.36
CA MET A 194 8.54 -9.56 -32.05
C MET A 194 8.30 -10.98 -31.49
N GLY A 195 7.08 -11.50 -31.61
CA GLY A 195 6.76 -12.88 -31.23
C GLY A 195 7.59 -13.92 -32.00
N CYS A 196 7.76 -13.74 -33.31
CA CYS A 196 8.63 -14.60 -34.12
C CYS A 196 10.09 -14.54 -33.64
N PHE A 197 10.62 -13.35 -33.33
CA PHE A 197 11.97 -13.23 -32.79
C PHE A 197 12.13 -13.87 -31.42
N SER A 198 11.14 -13.74 -30.53
CA SER A 198 11.15 -14.44 -29.24
C SER A 198 11.12 -15.96 -29.40
N LEU A 199 10.33 -16.49 -30.34
CA LEU A 199 10.32 -17.93 -30.64
C LEU A 199 11.66 -18.39 -31.22
N ILE A 200 12.26 -17.66 -32.15
CA ILE A 200 13.59 -17.96 -32.68
C ILE A 200 14.62 -17.91 -31.54
N GLY A 201 14.56 -16.89 -30.67
CA GLY A 201 15.36 -16.79 -29.45
C GLY A 201 15.25 -18.05 -28.58
N LEU A 202 14.03 -18.48 -28.29
CA LEU A 202 13.77 -19.64 -27.44
C LEU A 202 14.23 -20.95 -28.10
N PHE A 203 14.02 -21.13 -29.41
CA PHE A 203 14.38 -22.37 -30.09
C PHE A 203 15.87 -22.47 -30.43
N PHE A 204 16.56 -21.36 -30.67
CA PHE A 204 17.95 -21.38 -31.12
C PHE A 204 18.96 -20.91 -30.06
N PHE A 205 18.57 -20.04 -29.13
CA PHE A 205 19.45 -19.45 -28.13
C PHE A 205 19.17 -19.90 -26.69
N ASP A 206 18.02 -20.53 -26.42
CA ASP A 206 17.83 -21.22 -25.14
C ASP A 206 18.62 -22.53 -25.14
N GLY A 207 19.65 -22.58 -24.29
CA GLY A 207 20.53 -23.73 -24.15
C GLY A 207 19.81 -25.03 -23.76
N TYR A 208 18.63 -24.93 -23.14
CA TYR A 208 17.86 -26.11 -22.73
C TYR A 208 17.10 -26.75 -23.89
N PHE A 209 16.41 -25.97 -24.73
CA PHE A 209 15.60 -26.51 -25.83
C PHE A 209 16.37 -26.62 -27.16
N GLY A 210 17.12 -25.60 -27.56
CA GLY A 210 17.76 -25.59 -28.88
C GLY A 210 18.93 -26.55 -28.97
N PHE A 211 19.95 -26.34 -28.13
CA PHE A 211 21.19 -27.12 -28.17
C PHE A 211 20.99 -28.59 -27.81
N SER A 212 20.09 -28.90 -26.88
CA SER A 212 19.84 -30.28 -26.44
C SER A 212 19.15 -31.14 -27.50
N TYR A 213 18.28 -30.56 -28.33
CA TYR A 213 17.68 -31.27 -29.46
C TYR A 213 18.61 -31.32 -30.68
N LEU A 214 19.42 -30.27 -30.89
CA LEU A 214 20.44 -30.27 -31.95
C LEU A 214 21.51 -31.34 -31.71
N SER A 215 21.95 -31.53 -30.46
CA SER A 215 22.91 -32.56 -30.08
C SER A 215 22.34 -33.97 -30.25
N SER A 216 21.07 -34.20 -29.92
CA SER A 216 20.37 -35.47 -30.19
C SER A 216 20.35 -35.83 -31.69
N LEU A 217 20.20 -34.87 -32.60
CA LEU A 217 20.29 -35.09 -34.04
C LEU A 217 21.69 -35.49 -34.51
N LEU A 218 22.75 -34.92 -33.90
CA LEU A 218 24.14 -35.22 -34.25
C LEU A 218 24.59 -36.60 -33.76
N VAL A 219 24.04 -37.09 -32.63
CA VAL A 219 24.36 -38.41 -32.06
C VAL A 219 23.82 -39.59 -32.91
N LYS A 220 22.86 -39.34 -33.81
CA LYS A 220 22.21 -40.41 -34.61
C LYS A 220 23.11 -41.13 -35.62
N ASN A 221 24.29 -40.60 -35.95
CA ASN A 221 25.07 -41.09 -37.10
C ASN A 221 26.37 -41.83 -36.74
N SER A 222 26.86 -41.79 -35.50
CA SER A 222 28.15 -42.39 -35.16
C SER A 222 28.09 -43.86 -34.71
N ASP A 223 26.90 -44.39 -34.39
CA ASP A 223 26.77 -45.70 -33.73
C ASP A 223 25.78 -46.66 -34.43
N GLN A 224 25.61 -46.51 -35.76
CA GLN A 224 24.76 -47.37 -36.60
C GLN A 224 25.22 -48.84 -36.67
N GLY A 225 26.41 -49.18 -36.19
CA GLY A 225 26.99 -50.53 -36.33
C GLY A 225 26.49 -51.60 -35.34
N ARG A 226 25.81 -51.25 -34.24
CA ARG A 226 25.46 -52.24 -33.19
C ARG A 226 24.02 -52.23 -32.65
N ARG A 227 23.17 -51.28 -33.05
CA ARG A 227 21.80 -51.14 -32.49
C ARG A 227 20.69 -51.30 -33.52
N GLN A 228 20.78 -52.29 -34.41
CA GLN A 228 19.74 -52.55 -35.41
C GLN A 228 18.62 -53.52 -34.95
N GLN A 229 18.60 -53.94 -33.68
CA GLN A 229 17.64 -54.96 -33.20
C GLN A 229 16.60 -54.50 -32.16
N ARG A 230 16.54 -53.23 -31.80
CA ARG A 230 15.42 -52.68 -31.02
C ARG A 230 14.88 -51.45 -31.71
N GLY A 231 13.57 -51.44 -31.92
CA GLY A 231 12.83 -50.44 -32.69
C GLY A 231 13.30 -49.02 -32.40
N ILE A 232 13.33 -48.25 -33.47
CA ILE A 232 13.81 -46.88 -33.59
C ILE A 232 13.17 -46.00 -32.50
N SER A 233 13.88 -45.79 -31.39
CA SER A 233 13.61 -44.66 -30.49
C SER A 233 14.76 -43.69 -30.62
N ALA A 234 14.46 -42.48 -31.11
CA ALA A 234 15.40 -41.37 -31.10
C ALA A 234 15.84 -41.13 -29.65
N VAL A 235 17.15 -41.02 -29.42
CA VAL A 235 17.72 -40.71 -28.11
C VAL A 235 17.14 -39.36 -27.67
N VAL A 236 16.32 -39.35 -26.62
CA VAL A 236 15.71 -38.12 -26.12
C VAL A 236 16.76 -37.37 -25.29
N PRO A 237 16.74 -36.03 -25.25
CA PRO A 237 17.72 -35.25 -24.49
C PRO A 237 17.87 -35.69 -23.03
N THR A 238 16.79 -36.15 -22.41
CA THR A 238 16.78 -36.68 -21.03
C THR A 238 17.73 -37.86 -20.86
N ASP A 239 17.84 -38.74 -21.86
CA ASP A 239 18.74 -39.90 -21.82
C ASP A 239 20.21 -39.47 -21.85
N LEU A 240 20.54 -38.46 -22.66
CA LEU A 240 21.89 -37.88 -22.74
C LEU A 240 22.27 -37.17 -21.44
N TYR A 241 21.31 -36.47 -20.81
CA TYR A 241 21.49 -35.91 -19.48
C TYR A 241 21.75 -37.01 -18.45
N GLU A 242 20.90 -38.04 -18.37
CA GLU A 242 21.12 -39.13 -17.43
C GLU A 242 22.50 -39.79 -17.63
N GLU A 243 22.90 -40.06 -18.88
CA GLU A 243 24.19 -40.67 -19.22
C GLU A 243 25.39 -39.78 -18.85
N ALA A 244 25.34 -38.48 -19.12
CA ALA A 244 26.42 -37.55 -18.79
C ALA A 244 26.66 -37.40 -17.28
N TYR A 245 25.63 -37.59 -16.46
CA TYR A 245 25.72 -37.45 -14.99
C TYR A 245 26.04 -38.75 -14.25
N ILE A 246 26.04 -39.92 -14.91
CA ILE A 246 26.46 -41.21 -14.32
C ILE A 246 27.80 -41.12 -13.56
N PRO A 247 28.88 -40.53 -14.13
CA PRO A 247 30.18 -40.47 -13.46
C PRO A 247 30.13 -39.65 -12.17
N TYR A 248 29.31 -38.59 -12.15
CA TYR A 248 29.12 -37.73 -10.98
C TYR A 248 28.34 -38.43 -9.88
N HIS A 249 27.25 -39.13 -10.23
CA HIS A 249 26.49 -39.93 -9.26
C HIS A 249 27.37 -41.03 -8.63
N LEU A 250 28.22 -41.68 -9.43
CA LEU A 250 29.16 -42.69 -8.94
C LEU A 250 30.21 -42.08 -8.01
N ARG A 251 30.77 -40.91 -8.34
CA ARG A 251 31.79 -40.23 -7.52
C ARG A 251 31.22 -39.72 -6.19
N LEU A 252 29.98 -39.25 -6.18
CA LEU A 252 29.32 -38.66 -5.01
C LEU A 252 28.48 -39.67 -4.20
N LYS A 253 28.41 -40.94 -4.63
CA LYS A 253 27.58 -42.00 -4.02
C LYS A 253 26.11 -41.61 -3.89
N LEU A 254 25.60 -40.83 -4.83
CA LEU A 254 24.20 -40.43 -4.86
C LEU A 254 23.33 -41.57 -5.40
N PRO A 255 22.12 -41.79 -4.85
CA PRO A 255 21.21 -42.80 -5.37
C PRO A 255 20.89 -42.51 -6.85
N SER A 256 20.93 -43.56 -7.68
CA SER A 256 20.64 -43.46 -9.11
C SER A 256 19.16 -43.13 -9.29
N THR A 257 18.87 -41.92 -9.77
CA THR A 257 17.53 -41.48 -10.15
C THR A 257 17.15 -42.16 -11.45
N LYS A 258 16.69 -43.42 -11.39
CA LYS A 258 15.96 -44.00 -12.52
C LYS A 258 14.60 -43.34 -12.58
N THR A 259 14.47 -42.33 -13.43
CA THR A 259 13.19 -41.69 -13.72
C THR A 259 12.31 -42.74 -14.41
N LYS A 260 11.46 -43.46 -13.65
CA LYS A 260 10.48 -44.39 -14.22
C LYS A 260 9.52 -43.56 -15.08
N SER A 261 9.75 -43.51 -16.38
CA SER A 261 8.76 -43.05 -17.34
C SER A 261 7.60 -44.05 -17.33
N THR A 262 6.55 -43.71 -16.59
CA THR A 262 5.29 -44.45 -16.52
C THR A 262 4.54 -44.30 -17.86
N SER A 263 4.98 -45.04 -18.88
CA SER A 263 4.24 -45.21 -20.11
C SER A 263 3.12 -46.25 -19.90
N LEU A 264 1.91 -45.73 -19.66
CA LEU A 264 0.59 -46.28 -20.02
C LEU A 264 0.54 -47.79 -20.32
N GLU A 265 0.33 -48.62 -19.30
CA GLU A 265 -0.08 -50.01 -19.48
C GLU A 265 -1.55 -50.19 -19.09
N ARG A 266 -2.39 -49.93 -20.10
CA ARG A 266 -3.59 -50.68 -20.50
C ARG A 266 -4.26 -51.53 -19.41
N GLU A 267 -5.23 -50.88 -18.76
CA GLU A 267 -6.26 -51.46 -17.88
C GLU A 267 -7.14 -52.49 -18.62
N LYS A 268 -7.28 -53.70 -18.06
CA LYS A 268 -8.31 -54.70 -18.41
C LYS A 268 -8.82 -55.40 -17.13
N ARG A 269 -9.91 -54.84 -16.56
CA ARG A 269 -11.13 -55.45 -15.94
C ARG A 269 -11.02 -56.54 -14.83
N PRO A 270 -12.10 -56.82 -14.04
CA PRO A 270 -13.42 -56.17 -13.91
C PRO A 270 -13.88 -55.88 -12.45
N GLN A 271 -15.06 -55.25 -12.40
CA GLN A 271 -15.91 -54.80 -11.30
C GLN A 271 -16.29 -55.84 -10.22
N ALA A 272 -16.40 -55.35 -8.99
CA ALA A 272 -17.49 -55.63 -8.02
C ALA A 272 -17.66 -54.32 -7.21
N PHE A 273 -18.64 -53.47 -7.50
CA PHE A 273 -20.02 -53.52 -6.97
C PHE A 273 -20.07 -53.93 -5.49
N ASP A 274 -19.92 -52.96 -4.60
CA ASP A 274 -20.83 -52.85 -3.47
C ASP A 274 -21.12 -51.38 -3.16
N SER A 275 -22.41 -51.13 -3.03
CA SER A 275 -23.11 -49.87 -2.76
C SER A 275 -23.09 -49.52 -1.27
N ILE A 276 -23.63 -48.32 -0.95
CA ILE A 276 -24.06 -47.83 0.38
C ILE A 276 -22.94 -47.01 1.09
N ASP A 277 -23.05 -45.73 1.45
CA ASP A 277 -24.19 -44.82 1.62
C ASP A 277 -23.73 -43.35 1.43
N ARG A 278 -24.63 -42.52 0.87
CA ARG A 278 -24.57 -41.06 0.95
C ARG A 278 -25.62 -40.59 1.95
N ASN A 279 -25.16 -39.86 2.97
CA ASN A 279 -25.76 -38.66 3.58
C ASN A 279 -25.48 -38.66 5.08
N THR A 280 -24.70 -37.70 5.58
CA THR A 280 -25.05 -36.79 6.70
C THR A 280 -23.85 -35.95 7.16
N LEU A 281 -24.14 -34.66 7.48
CA LEU A 281 -23.31 -33.62 8.10
C LEU A 281 -22.11 -33.12 7.29
N GLN A 282 -22.04 -31.92 6.71
CA GLN A 282 -22.56 -30.59 7.08
C GLN A 282 -22.08 -30.08 8.45
N ASP A 283 -21.12 -29.15 8.36
CA ASP A 283 -20.80 -28.03 9.24
C ASP A 283 -20.56 -28.30 10.73
N SER A 284 -19.28 -28.39 11.12
CA SER A 284 -18.74 -27.71 12.33
C SER A 284 -17.25 -28.06 12.53
N ASP A 285 -16.33 -27.27 11.97
CA ASP A 285 -14.92 -27.32 12.38
C ASP A 285 -14.11 -26.05 12.01
N ILE A 286 -14.71 -24.86 12.18
CA ILE A 286 -14.01 -23.56 12.01
C ILE A 286 -14.01 -22.71 13.30
N LEU A 287 -14.47 -23.24 14.43
CA LEU A 287 -14.53 -22.49 15.71
C LEU A 287 -13.76 -23.13 16.89
N SER A 288 -12.72 -23.92 16.62
CA SER A 288 -11.86 -24.52 17.66
C SER A 288 -10.42 -23.97 17.71
N LEU A 289 -10.11 -22.90 16.97
CA LEU A 289 -8.76 -22.29 16.92
C LEU A 289 -8.63 -20.91 17.59
N LEU A 290 -9.62 -20.47 18.36
CA LEU A 290 -9.55 -19.27 19.19
C LEU A 290 -9.97 -19.58 20.63
N GLY A 291 -9.01 -20.05 21.42
CA GLY A 291 -9.21 -20.17 22.86
C GLY A 291 -8.07 -20.93 23.52
N ASN A 292 -7.00 -20.23 23.91
CA ASN A 292 -6.17 -20.53 25.07
C ASN A 292 -4.91 -19.64 25.09
N ILE A 293 -5.05 -18.38 25.54
CA ILE A 293 -3.95 -17.68 26.22
C ILE A 293 -4.53 -17.09 27.50
N ALA A 294 -4.28 -17.81 28.59
CA ALA A 294 -4.67 -17.45 29.94
C ALA A 294 -3.74 -16.36 30.52
N LEU A 295 -4.33 -15.33 31.12
CA LEU A 295 -3.66 -14.37 31.98
C LEU A 295 -3.51 -14.93 33.41
N PRO A 296 -2.39 -14.69 34.11
CA PRO A 296 -2.26 -15.05 35.51
C PRO A 296 -2.90 -13.98 36.42
N ARG A 297 -3.84 -14.43 37.27
CA ARG A 297 -4.34 -13.71 38.46
C ARG A 297 -3.25 -13.70 39.53
N SER A 298 -2.82 -12.51 39.97
CA SER A 298 -2.14 -12.34 41.27
C SER A 298 -3.11 -11.73 42.28
N SER A 299 -3.23 -12.42 43.40
CA SER A 299 -4.12 -12.21 44.54
C SER A 299 -3.76 -10.98 45.38
N LEU A 300 -4.81 -10.25 45.78
CA LEU A 300 -4.84 -9.34 46.93
C LEU A 300 -4.62 -10.12 48.24
N SER A 301 -3.69 -9.62 49.06
CA SER A 301 -3.57 -9.97 50.47
C SER A 301 -3.86 -8.72 51.30
N HIS A 302 -5.00 -8.73 51.98
CA HIS A 302 -5.25 -7.87 53.13
C HIS A 302 -4.58 -8.50 54.36
N ARG A 303 -3.79 -7.71 55.09
CA ARG A 303 -3.58 -7.88 56.53
C ARG A 303 -3.69 -6.54 57.23
N LYS A 304 -4.29 -6.62 58.41
CA LYS A 304 -4.58 -5.59 59.41
C LYS A 304 -3.35 -4.79 59.81
#